data_AF-A0A935HEK1-F1
#
_entry.id   AF-A0A935HEK1-F1
#
_cell.length_a   1.000
_cell.length_b   1.000
_cell.length_c   1.000
_cell.angle_alpha   90.00
_cell.angle_beta   90.00
_cell.angle_gamma   90.00
#
_symmetry.space_group_name_H-M   'P 1'
#
loop_
_entity.id
_entity.type
_entity.pdbx_description
1 polymer ?
#
loop_
_entity_poly.entity_id
_entity_poly.type
_entity_poly.pdbx_seq_one_letter_code
_entity_poly.pdbx_strand_id
1 'polypeptide(L)'
;MLQQKHVTNQSLFKIDQPDYQRSPYTGMTRKHWRDAALYLLRGAFSYIDKMDDPMQFPKEPGKSYPRSASQVPTEKLEGLSRTLFIASPLLKEDSSLVLNNIRIADYYRHQILNLLNPESNSYIKPQEKGGGSSQILVEFGALAVSLFYAPEVLFDPLTKEQKDLLAHTMLSYGDGKTVPSNWKFFNIFILSFSK
;
A
#
# COMPACT_ATOMS: atom_id res chain seq x y z
N MET A 1 -16.12 14.29 -1.23
CA MET A 1 -16.58 13.80 -2.55
C MET A 1 -15.99 12.42 -2.76
N LEU A 2 -16.75 11.48 -3.33
CA LEU A 2 -16.19 10.19 -3.76
C LEU A 2 -15.21 10.45 -4.92
N GLN A 3 -14.02 9.85 -4.89
CA GLN A 3 -13.06 9.93 -6.00
C GLN A 3 -13.73 9.40 -7.29
N GLN A 4 -13.65 10.19 -8.36
CA GLN A 4 -14.20 9.81 -9.65
C GLN A 4 -13.13 9.11 -10.47
N LYS A 5 -13.53 8.11 -11.26
CA LYS A 5 -12.61 7.34 -12.08
C LYS A 5 -12.25 8.10 -13.35
N HIS A 6 -10.96 8.40 -13.57
CA HIS A 6 -10.46 9.06 -14.79
C HIS A 6 -10.46 8.17 -16.03
N VAL A 7 -10.32 6.86 -15.83
CA VAL A 7 -10.25 5.91 -16.94
C VAL A 7 -11.61 5.24 -17.12
N THR A 8 -12.47 5.91 -17.89
CA THR A 8 -13.63 5.27 -18.51
C THR A 8 -13.12 4.33 -19.62
N ASN A 9 -13.52 3.06 -19.59
CA ASN A 9 -13.16 2.03 -20.59
C ASN A 9 -11.72 1.47 -20.55
N GLN A 10 -11.17 1.20 -19.37
CA GLN A 10 -10.00 0.31 -19.30
C GLN A 10 -10.37 -1.05 -19.89
N SER A 11 -9.73 -1.44 -21.00
CA SER A 11 -9.99 -2.71 -21.69
C SER A 11 -9.73 -3.88 -20.76
N LEU A 12 -10.60 -4.90 -20.75
CA LEU A 12 -10.39 -6.12 -19.96
C LEU A 12 -8.98 -6.67 -20.16
N PHE A 13 -8.30 -6.99 -19.06
CA PHE A 13 -6.96 -7.60 -19.11
C PHE A 13 -7.03 -8.93 -19.87
N LYS A 14 -6.09 -9.13 -20.80
CA LYS A 14 -5.93 -10.36 -21.56
C LYS A 14 -4.45 -10.74 -21.59
N ILE A 15 -4.19 -12.04 -21.54
CA ILE A 15 -2.85 -12.59 -21.75
C ILE A 15 -2.59 -12.57 -23.26
N ASP A 16 -1.57 -11.83 -23.69
CA ASP A 16 -1.17 -11.72 -25.10
C ASP A 16 0.07 -12.57 -25.37
N GLN A 17 0.00 -13.48 -26.35
CA GLN A 17 1.07 -14.44 -26.65
C GLN A 17 1.48 -15.31 -25.43
N PRO A 18 0.58 -16.16 -24.90
CA PRO A 18 0.89 -17.03 -23.77
C PRO A 18 2.02 -18.03 -24.08
N ASP A 19 2.87 -18.30 -23.09
CA ASP A 19 3.97 -19.27 -23.17
C ASP A 19 3.68 -20.49 -22.28
N TYR A 20 3.04 -21.50 -22.88
CA TYR A 20 2.71 -22.76 -22.20
C TYR A 20 3.89 -23.72 -22.07
N GLN A 21 5.03 -23.47 -22.71
CA GLN A 21 6.24 -24.25 -22.45
C GLN A 21 6.86 -23.81 -21.11
N ARG A 22 6.96 -22.50 -20.89
CA ARG A 22 7.51 -21.92 -19.65
C ARG A 22 6.51 -21.91 -18.49
N SER A 23 5.23 -21.72 -18.77
CA SER A 23 4.15 -21.72 -17.77
C SER A 23 3.00 -22.62 -18.21
N PRO A 24 3.10 -23.93 -17.97
CA PRO A 24 2.18 -24.92 -18.54
C PRO A 24 0.70 -24.71 -18.22
N TYR A 25 0.39 -24.14 -17.06
CA TYR A 25 -0.98 -24.02 -16.58
C TYR A 25 -1.64 -22.66 -16.87
N THR A 26 -0.86 -21.59 -17.02
CA THR A 26 -1.43 -20.24 -17.17
C THR A 26 -0.98 -19.54 -18.44
N GLY A 27 0.12 -19.98 -19.06
CA GLY A 27 0.80 -19.24 -20.13
C GLY A 27 1.44 -17.93 -19.65
N MET A 28 1.32 -17.58 -18.37
CA MET A 28 1.84 -16.33 -17.82
C MET A 28 3.33 -16.44 -17.51
N THR A 29 4.09 -15.49 -18.03
CA THR A 29 5.53 -15.31 -17.78
C THR A 29 5.72 -14.08 -16.88
N ARG A 30 6.96 -13.75 -16.50
CA ARG A 30 7.26 -12.53 -15.73
C ARG A 30 6.69 -11.27 -16.42
N LYS A 31 6.76 -11.19 -17.75
CA LYS A 31 6.16 -10.08 -18.52
C LYS A 31 4.66 -9.99 -18.26
N HIS A 32 3.94 -11.10 -18.36
CA HIS A 32 2.50 -11.15 -18.12
C HIS A 32 2.11 -10.74 -16.69
N TRP A 33 2.90 -11.15 -15.68
CA TRP A 33 2.69 -10.71 -14.30
C TRP A 33 2.93 -9.21 -14.12
N ARG A 34 3.96 -8.64 -14.79
CA ARG A 34 4.20 -7.19 -14.83
C ARG A 34 3.05 -6.46 -15.51
N ASP A 35 2.56 -6.96 -16.64
CA ASP A 35 1.43 -6.36 -17.36
C ASP A 35 0.15 -6.39 -16.51
N ALA A 36 -0.11 -7.49 -15.80
CA ALA A 36 -1.24 -7.60 -14.87
C ALA A 36 -1.12 -6.62 -13.69
N ALA A 37 0.07 -6.49 -13.11
CA ALA A 37 0.35 -5.53 -12.04
C ALA A 37 0.13 -4.08 -12.51
N LEU A 38 0.64 -3.72 -13.69
CA LEU A 38 0.40 -2.41 -14.31
C LEU A 38 -1.08 -2.18 -14.62
N TYR A 39 -1.81 -3.20 -15.07
CA TYR A 39 -3.25 -3.11 -15.29
C TYR A 39 -4.00 -2.78 -14.00
N LEU A 40 -3.72 -3.49 -12.91
CA LEU A 40 -4.34 -3.26 -11.60
C LEU A 40 -3.99 -1.86 -11.07
N LEU A 41 -2.73 -1.45 -11.14
CA LEU A 41 -2.30 -0.14 -10.68
C LEU A 41 -2.87 0.99 -11.53
N ARG A 42 -2.99 0.84 -12.85
CA ARG A 42 -3.70 1.84 -13.69
C ARG A 42 -5.15 2.01 -13.25
N GLY A 43 -5.81 0.91 -12.89
CA GLY A 43 -7.15 0.95 -12.31
C GLY A 43 -7.18 1.69 -10.96
N ALA A 44 -6.22 1.41 -10.07
CA ALA A 44 -6.14 2.06 -8.77
C ALA A 44 -5.82 3.57 -8.88
N PHE A 45 -4.80 3.93 -9.65
CA PHE A 45 -4.38 5.31 -9.87
C PHE A 45 -5.36 6.12 -10.74
N SER A 46 -6.36 5.47 -11.35
CA SER A 46 -7.44 6.19 -12.01
C SER A 46 -8.39 6.91 -11.04
N TYR A 47 -8.26 6.70 -9.73
CA TYR A 47 -9.00 7.42 -8.69
C TYR A 47 -8.17 8.52 -8.01
N ILE A 48 -6.91 8.69 -8.42
CA ILE A 48 -5.98 9.65 -7.80
C ILE A 48 -5.80 10.83 -8.76
N ASP A 49 -6.20 12.02 -8.31
CA ASP A 49 -6.12 13.27 -9.09
C ASP A 49 -4.87 14.05 -8.71
N LYS A 50 -4.52 14.01 -7.42
CA LYS A 50 -3.37 14.73 -6.83
C LYS A 50 -2.72 13.92 -5.72
N MET A 51 -1.54 14.38 -5.30
CA MET A 51 -0.69 13.71 -4.31
C MET A 51 -1.39 13.45 -2.97
N ASP A 52 -2.28 14.35 -2.53
CA ASP A 52 -3.01 14.25 -1.26
C ASP A 52 -4.21 13.31 -1.29
N ASP A 53 -4.64 12.88 -2.47
CA ASP A 53 -5.78 11.98 -2.58
C ASP A 53 -5.39 10.61 -2.00
N PRO A 54 -6.13 10.08 -1.01
CA PRO A 54 -5.80 8.79 -0.44
C PRO A 54 -6.10 7.67 -1.45
N MET A 55 -5.42 6.53 -1.34
CA MET A 55 -5.77 5.34 -2.10
C MET A 55 -7.07 4.74 -1.56
N GLN A 56 -8.21 5.23 -2.04
CA GLN A 56 -9.53 4.86 -1.55
C GLN A 56 -10.46 4.59 -2.73
N PHE A 57 -11.30 3.57 -2.63
CA PHE A 57 -12.13 3.12 -3.76
C PHE A 57 -13.61 3.41 -3.53
N PRO A 58 -14.42 3.49 -4.61
CA PRO A 58 -15.87 3.64 -4.49
C PRO A 58 -16.50 2.54 -3.63
N LYS A 59 -17.51 2.94 -2.85
CA LYS A 59 -18.17 2.08 -1.87
C LYS A 59 -19.53 1.64 -2.38
N GLU A 60 -19.86 0.38 -2.13
CA GLU A 60 -21.20 -0.17 -2.31
C GLU A 60 -22.06 0.22 -1.10
N PRO A 61 -23.12 1.04 -1.28
CA PRO A 61 -23.96 1.49 -0.19
C PRO A 61 -24.53 0.33 0.63
N GLY A 62 -24.41 0.41 1.95
CA GLY A 62 -24.90 -0.62 2.86
C GLY A 62 -24.07 -1.91 2.92
N LYS A 63 -23.04 -2.08 2.07
CA LYS A 63 -22.17 -3.27 2.04
C LYS A 63 -20.73 -2.95 2.45
N SER A 64 -20.14 -1.91 1.88
CA SER A 64 -18.72 -1.60 2.10
C SER A 64 -18.42 -1.11 3.51
N TYR A 65 -17.25 -1.49 4.00
CA TYR A 65 -16.53 -0.85 5.10
C TYR A 65 -15.92 0.48 4.61
N PRO A 66 -15.58 1.45 5.49
CA PRO A 66 -15.90 1.61 6.91
C PRO A 66 -17.37 1.93 7.18
N ARG A 67 -17.83 1.54 8.37
CA ARG A 67 -19.17 1.83 8.89
C ARG A 67 -19.17 3.00 9.89
N SER A 68 -18.00 3.40 10.38
CA SER A 68 -17.82 4.55 11.29
C SER A 68 -16.65 5.42 10.87
N ALA A 69 -16.66 6.69 11.30
CA ALA A 69 -15.57 7.64 11.01
C ALA A 69 -14.22 7.17 11.58
N SER A 70 -14.22 6.50 12.72
CA SER A 70 -13.02 5.94 13.37
C SER A 70 -12.28 4.88 12.54
N GLN A 71 -12.96 4.29 11.56
CA GLN A 71 -12.40 3.25 10.69
C GLN A 71 -11.78 3.82 9.40
N VAL A 72 -12.03 5.09 9.09
CA VAL A 72 -11.55 5.73 7.86
C VAL A 72 -10.02 5.73 7.75
N PRO A 73 -9.23 6.03 8.80
CA PRO A 73 -7.77 5.98 8.68
C PRO A 73 -7.26 4.57 8.36
N THR A 74 -7.83 3.54 8.98
CA THR A 74 -7.49 2.14 8.69
C THR A 74 -7.82 1.78 7.24
N GLU A 75 -8.99 2.16 6.72
CA GLU A 75 -9.34 1.95 5.31
C GLU A 75 -8.31 2.54 4.34
N LYS A 76 -7.86 3.77 4.61
CA LYS A 76 -6.86 4.45 3.76
C LYS A 76 -5.50 3.77 3.83
N LEU A 77 -5.12 3.32 5.03
CA LEU A 77 -3.91 2.54 5.22
C LEU A 77 -3.98 1.21 4.46
N GLU A 78 -5.11 0.50 4.49
CA GLU A 78 -5.34 -0.72 3.72
C GLU A 78 -5.22 -0.49 2.21
N GLY A 79 -5.84 0.58 1.71
CA GLY A 79 -5.74 0.93 0.30
C GLY A 79 -4.30 1.22 -0.10
N LEU A 80 -3.58 1.99 0.71
CA LEU A 80 -2.17 2.33 0.49
C LEU A 80 -1.26 1.10 0.50
N SER A 81 -1.30 0.29 1.57
CA SER A 81 -0.42 -0.86 1.78
C SER A 81 -0.62 -1.93 0.69
N ARG A 82 -1.87 -2.22 0.35
CA ARG A 82 -2.21 -3.32 -0.57
C ARG A 82 -1.91 -2.97 -2.01
N THR A 83 -2.11 -1.73 -2.44
CA THR A 83 -1.66 -1.32 -3.78
C THR A 83 -0.14 -1.17 -3.83
N LEU A 84 0.49 -0.76 -2.73
CA LEU A 84 1.95 -0.69 -2.64
C LEU A 84 2.60 -2.07 -2.79
N PHE A 85 2.00 -3.15 -2.29
CA PHE A 85 2.48 -4.51 -2.54
C PHE A 85 2.63 -4.85 -4.03
N ILE A 86 1.73 -4.34 -4.86
CA ILE A 86 1.77 -4.51 -6.32
C ILE A 86 2.80 -3.55 -6.93
N ALA A 87 2.89 -2.32 -6.42
CA ALA A 87 3.76 -1.28 -6.97
C ALA A 87 5.25 -1.48 -6.61
N SER A 88 5.59 -1.94 -5.41
CA SER A 88 6.97 -2.13 -4.94
C SER A 88 7.87 -2.90 -5.92
N PRO A 89 7.49 -4.08 -6.45
CA PRO A 89 8.32 -4.78 -7.43
C PRO A 89 8.50 -4.02 -8.75
N LEU A 90 7.47 -3.28 -9.19
CA LEU A 90 7.58 -2.48 -10.40
C LEU A 90 8.49 -1.27 -10.19
N LEU A 91 8.39 -0.61 -9.03
CA LEU A 91 9.22 0.52 -8.65
C LEU A 91 10.68 0.13 -8.45
N LYS A 92 10.95 -1.09 -8.00
CA LYS A 92 12.30 -1.66 -7.93
C LYS A 92 12.94 -1.80 -9.31
N GLU A 93 12.14 -2.16 -10.31
CA GLU A 93 12.59 -2.26 -11.71
C GLU A 93 12.67 -0.89 -12.41
N ASP A 94 11.74 -0.01 -12.11
CA ASP A 94 11.59 1.31 -12.72
C ASP A 94 11.03 2.32 -11.71
N SER A 95 11.93 3.04 -11.04
CA SER A 95 11.59 4.07 -10.06
C SER A 95 11.01 5.33 -10.70
N SER A 96 11.08 5.45 -12.03
CA SER A 96 10.53 6.58 -12.80
C SER A 96 9.09 6.35 -13.25
N LEU A 97 8.47 5.22 -12.89
CA LEU A 97 7.11 4.85 -13.29
C LEU A 97 6.10 5.99 -13.04
N VAL A 98 5.38 6.34 -14.11
CA VAL A 98 4.29 7.32 -14.09
C VAL A 98 2.98 6.65 -14.50
N LEU A 99 1.94 6.79 -13.69
CA LEU A 99 0.56 6.40 -14.04
C LEU A 99 -0.37 7.58 -13.77
N ASN A 100 -1.33 7.83 -14.66
CA ASN A 100 -2.27 8.95 -14.56
C ASN A 100 -1.58 10.31 -14.28
N ASN A 101 -0.45 10.57 -14.93
CA ASN A 101 0.39 11.76 -14.74
C ASN A 101 0.98 11.94 -13.33
N ILE A 102 0.98 10.88 -12.52
CA ILE A 102 1.54 10.86 -11.17
C ILE A 102 2.79 10.00 -11.14
N ARG A 103 3.90 10.54 -10.61
CA ARG A 103 5.10 9.75 -10.31
C ARG A 103 4.81 8.85 -9.11
N ILE A 104 4.81 7.54 -9.34
CA ILE A 104 4.27 6.57 -8.38
C ILE A 104 5.13 6.48 -7.12
N ALA A 105 6.45 6.56 -7.25
CA ALA A 105 7.36 6.62 -6.11
C ALA A 105 7.08 7.82 -5.20
N ASP A 106 6.86 9.00 -5.78
CA ASP A 106 6.56 10.22 -5.02
C ASP A 106 5.24 10.10 -4.28
N TYR A 107 4.20 9.57 -4.97
CA TYR A 107 2.87 9.41 -4.39
C TYR A 107 2.92 8.53 -3.14
N TYR A 108 3.58 7.38 -3.22
CA TYR A 108 3.67 6.49 -2.07
C TYR A 108 4.48 7.08 -0.93
N ARG A 109 5.60 7.75 -1.19
CA ARG A 109 6.36 8.47 -0.14
C ARG A 109 5.52 9.55 0.53
N HIS A 110 4.81 10.36 -0.26
CA HIS A 110 3.92 11.40 0.23
C HIS A 110 2.81 10.83 1.12
N GLN A 111 2.15 9.76 0.66
CA GLN A 111 1.08 9.11 1.42
C GLN A 111 1.59 8.43 2.69
N ILE A 112 2.79 7.84 2.68
CA ILE A 112 3.44 7.29 3.89
C ILE A 112 3.65 8.39 4.94
N LEU A 113 4.14 9.57 4.52
CA LEU A 113 4.33 10.70 5.44
C LEU A 113 2.99 11.25 5.96
N ASN A 114 1.94 11.21 5.13
CA ASN A 114 0.59 11.57 5.57
C ASN A 114 0.01 10.64 6.64
N LEU A 115 0.51 9.40 6.79
CA LEU A 115 0.13 8.53 7.92
C LEU A 115 0.66 9.05 9.26
N LEU A 116 1.71 9.87 9.23
CA LEU A 116 2.45 10.36 10.40
C LEU A 116 2.05 11.79 10.81
N ASN A 117 1.27 12.48 9.98
CA ASN A 117 0.87 13.86 10.18
C ASN A 117 -0.50 13.95 10.88
N PRO A 118 -0.60 14.46 12.13
CA PRO A 118 -1.87 14.59 12.86
C PRO A 118 -2.95 15.40 12.15
N GLU A 119 -2.56 16.33 11.27
CA GLU A 119 -3.50 17.15 10.48
C GLU A 119 -4.03 16.42 9.24
N SER A 120 -3.46 15.26 8.91
CA SER A 120 -3.90 14.44 7.78
C SER A 120 -5.11 13.61 8.14
N ASN A 121 -6.07 13.52 7.21
CA ASN A 121 -7.19 12.59 7.32
C ASN A 121 -6.77 11.11 7.21
N SER A 122 -5.50 10.81 6.92
CA SER A 122 -4.91 9.47 6.94
C SER A 122 -4.16 9.19 8.26
N TYR A 123 -4.28 10.10 9.22
CA TYR A 123 -3.89 10.04 10.63
C TYR A 123 -3.76 8.65 11.27
N ILE A 124 -2.57 8.04 11.37
CA ILE A 124 -2.39 6.84 12.20
C ILE A 124 -1.74 7.21 13.53
N LYS A 125 -2.58 7.34 14.57
CA LYS A 125 -2.12 7.59 15.94
C LYS A 125 -1.29 6.39 16.44
N PRO A 126 -0.08 6.58 17.00
CA PRO A 126 0.66 5.50 17.65
C PRO A 126 -0.17 4.76 18.69
N GLN A 127 -0.02 3.45 18.75
CA GLN A 127 -0.75 2.60 19.67
C GLN A 127 -0.21 2.75 21.11
N GLU A 128 -1.12 2.79 22.08
CA GLU A 128 -0.75 2.78 23.50
C GLU A 128 -0.07 1.45 23.89
N LYS A 129 0.86 1.51 24.85
CA LYS A 129 1.62 0.35 25.30
C LYS A 129 0.68 -0.77 25.76
N GLY A 130 0.87 -1.97 25.21
CA GLY A 130 0.03 -3.13 25.52
C GLY A 130 -1.33 -3.13 24.82
N GLY A 131 -1.52 -2.27 23.82
CA GLY A 131 -2.69 -2.23 22.95
C GLY A 131 -3.02 -3.57 22.30
N GLY A 132 -4.30 -3.75 21.98
CA GLY A 132 -4.84 -4.99 21.41
C GLY A 132 -4.51 -5.20 19.93
N SER A 133 -4.93 -6.36 19.41
CA SER A 133 -4.85 -6.66 17.98
C SER A 133 -5.61 -5.63 17.16
N SER A 134 -4.99 -5.13 16.08
CA SER A 134 -5.57 -4.12 15.21
C SER A 134 -5.30 -4.45 13.74
N GLN A 135 -6.22 -4.09 12.85
CA GLN A 135 -5.96 -4.17 11.41
C GLN A 135 -4.77 -3.30 11.00
N ILE A 136 -4.50 -2.20 11.73
CA ILE A 136 -3.35 -1.32 11.47
C ILE A 136 -2.02 -2.08 11.59
N LEU A 137 -1.92 -3.04 12.53
CA LEU A 137 -0.75 -3.91 12.65
C LEU A 137 -0.51 -4.70 11.37
N VAL A 138 -1.58 -5.27 10.80
CA VAL A 138 -1.51 -6.06 9.56
C VAL A 138 -1.00 -5.19 8.40
N GLU A 139 -1.58 -4.00 8.26
CA GLU A 139 -1.23 -3.11 7.15
C GLU A 139 0.15 -2.44 7.33
N PHE A 140 0.61 -2.20 8.56
CA PHE A 140 1.99 -1.80 8.79
C PHE A 140 2.99 -2.92 8.57
N GLY A 141 2.64 -4.17 8.87
CA GLY A 141 3.47 -5.32 8.49
C GLY A 141 3.57 -5.47 6.98
N ALA A 142 2.47 -5.23 6.25
CA ALA A 142 2.48 -5.16 4.79
C ALA A 142 3.39 -4.03 4.27
N LEU A 143 3.26 -2.83 4.84
CA LEU A 143 4.11 -1.69 4.51
C LEU A 143 5.59 -2.00 4.76
N ALA A 144 5.93 -2.63 5.89
CA ALA A 144 7.30 -3.03 6.23
C ALA A 144 7.93 -3.92 5.15
N VAL A 145 7.18 -4.89 4.61
CA VAL A 145 7.65 -5.74 3.51
C VAL A 145 7.96 -4.93 2.27
N SER A 146 7.09 -3.99 1.90
CA SER A 146 7.30 -3.10 0.75
C SER A 146 8.53 -2.19 0.93
N LEU A 147 8.72 -1.62 2.12
CA LEU A 147 9.89 -0.80 2.45
C LEU A 147 11.19 -1.62 2.40
N PHE A 148 11.16 -2.86 2.88
CA PHE A 148 12.31 -3.77 2.81
C PHE A 148 12.64 -4.19 1.37
N TYR A 149 11.63 -4.33 0.51
CA TYR A 149 11.83 -4.79 -0.87
C TYR A 149 12.46 -3.71 -1.77
N ALA A 150 12.00 -2.46 -1.65
CA ALA A 150 12.47 -1.32 -2.46
C ALA A 150 12.90 -0.10 -1.60
N PRO A 151 13.86 -0.27 -0.67
CA PRO A 151 14.26 0.78 0.26
C PRO A 151 14.79 2.02 -0.45
N GLU A 152 15.55 1.86 -1.53
CA GLU A 152 16.15 2.96 -2.29
C GLU A 152 15.10 3.89 -2.93
N VAL A 153 13.89 3.37 -3.16
CA VAL A 153 12.77 4.14 -3.72
C VAL A 153 11.89 4.71 -2.61
N LEU A 154 11.57 3.89 -1.60
CA LEU A 154 10.49 4.18 -0.64
C LEU A 154 10.99 4.71 0.70
N PHE A 155 12.15 4.26 1.18
CA PHE A 155 12.63 4.53 2.53
C PHE A 155 13.88 5.41 2.57
N ASP A 156 14.94 5.04 1.83
CA ASP A 156 16.22 5.75 1.83
C ASP A 156 16.10 7.26 1.54
N PRO A 157 15.20 7.70 0.64
CA PRO A 157 15.02 9.13 0.34
C PRO A 157 14.34 9.94 1.45
N LEU A 158 13.76 9.30 2.46
CA LEU A 158 13.17 10.00 3.61
C LEU A 158 14.25 10.61 4.50
N THR A 159 13.95 11.74 5.15
CA THR A 159 14.87 12.33 6.13
C THR A 159 14.98 11.46 7.38
N LYS A 160 16.00 11.68 8.20
CA LYS A 160 16.18 10.94 9.45
C LYS A 160 14.96 11.09 10.36
N GLU A 161 14.45 12.30 10.51
CA GLU A 161 13.29 12.60 11.36
C GLU A 161 12.03 11.88 10.86
N GLN A 162 11.85 11.81 9.55
CA GLN A 162 10.75 11.06 8.93
C GLN A 162 10.87 9.56 9.17
N LYS A 163 12.09 9.01 9.03
CA LYS A 163 12.37 7.59 9.30
C LYS A 163 12.15 7.24 10.77
N ASP A 164 12.63 8.08 11.68
CA ASP A 164 12.49 7.89 13.12
C ASP A 164 11.01 7.94 13.53
N LEU A 165 10.22 8.87 12.98
CA LEU A 165 8.79 8.98 13.25
C LEU A 165 7.99 7.80 12.66
N LEU A 166 8.35 7.36 11.44
CA LEU A 166 7.75 6.18 10.82
C LEU A 166 8.03 4.93 11.65
N ALA A 167 9.29 4.73 12.06
CA ALA A 167 9.70 3.61 12.90
C ALA A 167 8.98 3.65 14.25
N HIS A 168 8.93 4.80 14.94
CA HIS A 168 8.21 4.96 16.20
C HIS A 168 6.73 4.55 16.07
N THR A 169 6.08 5.03 15.01
CA THR A 169 4.66 4.74 14.76
C THR A 169 4.45 3.26 14.46
N MET A 170 5.24 2.66 13.57
CA MET A 170 5.11 1.24 13.23
C MET A 170 5.42 0.34 14.43
N LEU A 171 6.50 0.61 15.18
CA LEU A 171 6.89 -0.15 16.36
C LEU A 171 5.82 -0.12 17.46
N SER A 172 5.08 0.99 17.61
CA SER A 172 3.98 1.04 18.59
C SER A 172 2.94 -0.06 18.37
N TYR A 173 2.72 -0.47 17.12
CA TYR A 173 1.87 -1.62 16.76
C TYR A 173 2.65 -2.94 16.74
N GLY A 174 3.90 -2.94 16.28
CA GLY A 174 4.76 -4.12 16.25
C GLY A 174 5.00 -4.73 17.64
N ASP A 175 5.09 -3.91 18.68
CA ASP A 175 5.21 -4.31 20.09
C ASP A 175 3.84 -4.61 20.75
N GLY A 176 2.74 -4.33 20.05
CA GLY A 176 1.38 -4.56 20.51
C GLY A 176 0.97 -6.02 20.57
N LYS A 177 -0.15 -6.31 21.25
CA LYS A 177 -0.72 -7.67 21.29
C LYS A 177 -1.24 -8.05 19.92
N THR A 178 -1.12 -9.33 19.59
CA THR A 178 -1.56 -9.88 18.31
C THR A 178 -2.39 -11.15 18.51
N VAL A 179 -3.15 -11.52 17.48
CA VAL A 179 -3.90 -12.78 17.46
C VAL A 179 -2.90 -13.94 17.26
N PRO A 180 -3.03 -15.08 17.96
CA PRO A 180 -2.14 -16.23 17.80
C PRO A 180 -2.39 -17.00 16.48
N SER A 181 -2.29 -16.30 15.35
CA SER A 181 -2.47 -16.80 13.99
C SER A 181 -1.31 -16.29 13.10
N ASN A 182 -1.52 -16.29 11.77
CA ASN A 182 -0.64 -15.63 10.82
C ASN A 182 -0.43 -14.13 11.12
N TRP A 183 -1.27 -13.50 11.95
CA TRP A 183 -1.08 -12.12 12.38
C TRP A 183 0.25 -11.86 13.08
N LYS A 184 0.82 -12.88 13.75
CA LYS A 184 2.15 -12.80 14.35
C LYS A 184 3.25 -12.44 13.36
N PHE A 185 3.10 -12.81 12.09
CA PHE A 185 4.10 -12.46 11.07
C PHE A 185 4.19 -10.95 10.84
N PHE A 186 3.09 -10.20 10.99
CA PHE A 186 3.12 -8.75 10.79
C PHE A 186 3.88 -8.02 11.91
N ASN A 187 3.82 -8.52 13.16
CA ASN A 187 4.72 -8.05 14.22
C ASN A 187 6.18 -8.28 13.82
N ILE A 188 6.51 -9.49 13.36
CA ILE A 188 7.87 -9.86 12.95
C ILE A 188 8.34 -8.96 11.80
N PHE A 189 7.52 -8.71 10.78
CA PHE A 189 7.90 -7.87 9.65
C PHE A 189 8.22 -6.43 10.07
N ILE A 190 7.41 -5.84 10.95
CA ILE A 190 7.69 -4.51 11.50
C ILE A 190 9.01 -4.53 12.28
N LEU A 191 9.14 -5.46 13.23
CA LEU A 191 10.31 -5.54 14.10
C LEU A 191 11.60 -5.87 13.35
N SER A 192 11.51 -6.61 12.25
CA SER A 192 12.66 -6.93 11.39
C SER A 192 13.06 -5.76 10.50
N PHE A 193 12.11 -4.97 10.01
CA PHE A 193 12.41 -3.79 9.21
C PHE A 193 12.99 -2.64 10.04
N SER A 194 12.55 -2.50 11.29
CA SER A 194 12.96 -1.41 12.18
C SER A 194 14.26 -1.68 12.97
N LYS A 195 14.98 -2.77 12.68
CA LYS A 195 16.28 -3.12 13.26
C LYS A 195 17.39 -2.98 12.23
#